data_AF-A0A5J4T3W4-F1
#
_entry.id   AF-A0A5J4T3W4-F1
#
_cell.length_a   1.000
_cell.length_b   1.000
_cell.length_c   1.000
_cell.angle_alpha   90.00
_cell.angle_beta   90.00
_cell.angle_gamma   90.00
#
_symmetry.space_group_name_H-M   'P 1'
#
loop_
_entity.id
_entity.type
_entity.pdbx_description
1 polymer ?
#
loop_
_entity_poly.entity_id
_entity_poly.type
_entity_poly.pdbx_seq_one_letter_code
_entity_poly.pdbx_strand_id
1 'polypeptide(L)'
;MKENIIMAMQKALGGWFIVIFLLVACTQEDDGKISNDKLITFSSHLSEITSRSLTDDPLYIHTKESWLLNDTIGVFYTKTDSEYLSDESIVNGVRNFKYVSTKYGVNTIFTFATDRDKFYYSYNNTPNNFLAYYPYTSAVSEKLIYPIDIKDQSNLSKIDLLLATTSESEIFDDAIVPLTFKHQLSKLILNLSDEDSRYYNNMKVTAKGFYTKANFLLVDKSIAGRTGELDVIDVIVNPHRIEMLIIPQGVMNGYMSFKWQEGYEAKWNITNKVFEAGKKYEYSLHLDFPNVKVLGESISEWKEGGIYSIGSEKPELDTKIDVLDDFLVKITGNTYPIGSPQGVGLPNEWPQHDVGIGTFWITPHEITNEQYVLFLNKTEINGQLISGNGHKLLNGAKEISFNDVSGKWISMTGREHYPVTNVTWYGAAEFARWLGGDLPTEGEWETACRAESKGLFSFDNSNSDNIRDYVNCKERDALINNTKPGTMPVKSLKSNKYGLYDMHGNVSEWCLDAVERTAEGSSASYNTQKNIILEPNDETTYHTIRGGSWKSFLEECRSAFRNCLLPIAEATLLDDVGFRVVFPIKNILYVNVKDIETVMSLEK
;
A
#
# COMPACT_ATOMS: atom_id res chain seq x y z
N MET A 1 -48.94 -58.91 3.40
CA MET A 1 -48.42 -58.82 4.78
C MET A 1 -46.95 -58.39 4.78
N LYS A 2 -46.65 -57.24 4.16
CA LYS A 2 -45.38 -56.51 4.26
C LYS A 2 -45.58 -55.01 3.91
N GLU A 3 -46.81 -54.51 4.10
CA GLU A 3 -47.19 -53.09 4.01
C GLU A 3 -47.80 -52.58 5.33
N ASN A 4 -47.89 -53.43 6.36
CA ASN A 4 -48.53 -53.11 7.65
C ASN A 4 -47.53 -53.01 8.83
N ILE A 5 -46.24 -52.79 8.57
CA ILE A 5 -45.22 -52.61 9.63
C ILE A 5 -44.57 -51.22 9.62
N ILE A 6 -44.60 -50.48 8.51
CA ILE A 6 -44.00 -49.12 8.47
C ILE A 6 -45.04 -48.04 8.86
N MET A 7 -46.34 -48.33 8.77
CA MET A 7 -47.42 -47.49 9.31
C MET A 7 -47.54 -47.53 10.85
N ALA A 8 -46.73 -48.34 11.54
CA ALA A 8 -46.78 -48.49 13.00
C ALA A 8 -45.71 -47.69 13.77
N MET A 9 -44.73 -47.09 13.07
CA MET A 9 -43.70 -46.23 13.71
C MET A 9 -43.94 -44.72 13.56
N GLN A 10 -45.04 -44.30 12.90
CA GLN A 10 -45.46 -42.90 12.83
C GLN A 10 -46.62 -42.55 13.79
N LYS A 11 -46.91 -43.41 14.78
CA LYS A 11 -47.98 -43.22 15.78
C LYS A 11 -47.50 -43.26 17.24
N ALA A 12 -46.31 -42.75 17.52
CA ALA A 12 -45.92 -42.30 18.85
C ALA A 12 -45.28 -40.92 18.69
N LEU A 13 -45.74 -39.96 19.50
CA LEU A 13 -45.34 -38.53 19.53
C LEU A 13 -46.18 -37.57 18.68
N GLY A 14 -47.41 -37.94 18.33
CA GLY A 14 -48.48 -37.00 18.04
C GLY A 14 -49.24 -36.66 19.32
N GLY A 15 -49.02 -35.47 19.87
CA GLY A 15 -49.81 -34.98 21.00
C GLY A 15 -49.15 -33.83 21.72
N TRP A 16 -49.24 -32.62 21.15
CA TRP A 16 -49.71 -31.39 21.81
C TRP A 16 -49.54 -30.24 20.80
N PHE A 17 -50.63 -29.95 20.09
CA PHE A 17 -50.84 -28.71 19.35
C PHE A 17 -51.98 -27.97 20.08
N ILE A 18 -51.67 -26.84 20.72
CA ILE A 18 -52.63 -25.73 20.85
C ILE A 18 -51.93 -24.48 20.33
N VAL A 19 -52.62 -23.88 19.37
CA VAL A 19 -52.26 -22.74 18.53
C VAL A 19 -52.33 -21.44 19.32
N ILE A 20 -51.28 -20.61 19.24
CA ILE A 20 -51.40 -19.16 19.34
C ILE A 20 -50.73 -18.57 18.09
N PHE A 21 -51.55 -17.95 17.25
CA PHE A 21 -51.14 -17.14 16.11
C PHE A 21 -50.47 -15.85 16.61
N LEU A 22 -49.18 -15.69 16.32
CA LEU A 22 -48.51 -14.39 16.21
C LEU A 22 -47.54 -14.49 15.03
N LEU A 23 -47.86 -13.76 13.96
CA LEU A 23 -46.97 -13.54 12.82
C LEU A 23 -45.74 -12.77 13.31
N VAL A 24 -44.65 -13.48 13.55
CA VAL A 24 -43.30 -12.93 13.50
C VAL A 24 -42.55 -13.76 12.47
N ALA A 25 -42.37 -13.17 11.30
CA ALA A 25 -41.40 -13.66 10.33
C ALA A 25 -40.02 -13.51 10.98
N CYS A 26 -39.45 -14.61 11.48
CA CYS A 26 -38.01 -14.68 11.72
C CYS A 26 -37.34 -14.73 10.34
N THR A 27 -37.04 -13.58 9.77
CA THR A 27 -35.81 -13.44 8.97
C THR A 27 -34.67 -13.71 9.95
N GLN A 28 -33.97 -14.83 9.80
CA GLN A 28 -32.71 -15.01 10.50
C GLN A 28 -31.82 -13.84 10.12
N GLU A 29 -31.47 -13.07 11.14
CA GLU A 29 -30.46 -12.03 11.11
C GLU A 29 -29.15 -12.69 10.66
N ASP A 30 -28.77 -12.46 9.40
CA ASP A 30 -27.37 -12.46 9.01
C ASP A 30 -26.76 -11.23 9.69
N ASP A 31 -26.43 -11.40 10.97
CA ASP A 31 -25.51 -10.51 11.66
C ASP A 31 -24.24 -10.49 10.83
N GLY A 32 -24.01 -9.37 10.14
CA GLY A 32 -22.86 -9.13 9.28
C GLY A 32 -21.58 -9.45 10.03
N LYS A 33 -21.07 -10.66 9.81
CA LYS A 33 -19.75 -11.06 10.27
C LYS A 33 -18.73 -10.28 9.45
N ILE A 34 -18.19 -9.26 10.09
CA ILE A 34 -17.01 -8.52 9.65
C ILE A 34 -15.90 -9.54 9.40
N SER A 35 -15.34 -9.56 8.18
CA SER A 35 -14.09 -10.26 7.90
C SER A 35 -12.98 -9.50 8.63
N ASN A 36 -12.36 -10.12 9.62
CA ASN A 36 -11.35 -9.47 10.48
C ASN A 36 -9.93 -9.51 9.88
N ASP A 37 -9.76 -9.86 8.60
CA ASP A 37 -8.46 -10.41 8.15
C ASP A 37 -7.65 -9.53 7.19
N LYS A 38 -8.21 -8.45 6.63
CA LYS A 38 -7.44 -7.46 5.84
C LYS A 38 -7.62 -6.05 6.40
N LEU A 39 -6.64 -5.60 7.18
CA LEU A 39 -6.56 -4.23 7.70
C LEU A 39 -6.29 -3.24 6.57
N ILE A 40 -7.10 -2.19 6.47
CA ILE A 40 -6.91 -1.11 5.49
C ILE A 40 -6.01 -0.01 6.05
N THR A 41 -5.04 0.39 5.24
CA THR A 41 -4.20 1.58 5.37
C THR A 41 -4.40 2.47 4.14
N PHE A 42 -3.95 3.73 4.18
CA PHE A 42 -4.15 4.65 3.06
C PHE A 42 -2.83 5.20 2.57
N SER A 43 -2.54 5.11 1.28
CA SER A 43 -1.45 5.87 0.67
C SER A 43 -2.00 7.19 0.16
N SER A 44 -1.27 8.26 0.35
CA SER A 44 -1.69 9.57 -0.15
C SER A 44 -0.72 10.11 -1.19
N HIS A 45 -1.28 10.88 -2.10
CA HIS A 45 -0.53 11.70 -3.04
C HIS A 45 -0.99 13.15 -2.93
N LEU A 46 -0.05 14.06 -2.62
CA LEU A 46 -0.18 15.49 -2.85
C LEU A 46 0.56 15.80 -4.16
N SER A 47 -0.13 16.31 -5.18
CA SER A 47 0.54 16.77 -6.40
C SER A 47 1.64 17.80 -6.13
N GLU A 48 2.68 17.82 -6.95
CA GLU A 48 3.84 18.68 -6.75
C GLU A 48 3.51 20.16 -7.05
N ILE A 49 3.98 21.07 -6.19
CA ILE A 49 4.21 22.47 -6.58
C ILE A 49 5.71 22.74 -6.47
N THR A 50 6.36 22.88 -7.61
CA THR A 50 7.67 23.53 -7.73
C THR A 50 7.49 25.04 -7.62
N SER A 51 7.29 25.56 -6.40
CA SER A 51 7.65 26.95 -6.13
C SER A 51 9.01 26.96 -5.47
N ARG A 52 10.07 27.12 -6.27
CA ARG A 52 11.36 27.57 -5.73
C ARG A 52 11.11 28.86 -4.95
N SER A 53 11.52 28.88 -3.68
CA SER A 53 12.12 30.06 -3.09
C SER A 53 13.51 29.67 -2.61
N LEU A 54 14.51 30.35 -3.14
CA LEU A 54 15.87 30.35 -2.62
C LEU A 54 15.83 30.95 -1.22
N THR A 55 15.92 30.15 -0.16
CA THR A 55 16.63 30.47 1.10
C THR A 55 16.45 29.33 2.11
N ASP A 56 17.57 28.91 2.71
CA ASP A 56 17.67 28.04 3.90
C ASP A 56 17.12 28.74 5.17
N ASP A 57 15.81 28.84 5.34
CA ASP A 57 15.19 29.41 6.56
C ASP A 57 14.25 28.39 7.25
N PRO A 58 14.49 28.01 8.53
CA PRO A 58 13.77 26.94 9.22
C PRO A 58 12.32 27.25 9.66
N LEU A 59 11.72 28.38 9.24
CA LEU A 59 10.45 28.89 9.78
C LEU A 59 9.28 28.98 8.80
N TYR A 60 9.38 28.42 7.60
CA TYR A 60 8.31 28.51 6.59
C TYR A 60 7.39 27.29 6.56
N ILE A 61 6.23 27.40 7.22
CA ILE A 61 5.09 26.47 7.01
C ILE A 61 4.17 27.11 5.97
N HIS A 62 4.39 26.79 4.71
CA HIS A 62 3.40 27.02 3.65
C HIS A 62 2.17 26.12 3.86
N THR A 63 1.15 26.32 3.04
CA THR A 63 0.04 25.37 2.83
C THR A 63 0.53 23.94 2.63
N LYS A 64 -0.35 22.93 2.73
CA LYS A 64 0.09 21.53 2.82
C LYS A 64 0.62 20.99 1.48
N GLU A 65 1.88 21.31 1.16
CA GLU A 65 2.58 20.84 -0.05
C GLU A 65 3.34 19.51 0.20
N SER A 66 3.48 19.13 1.47
CA SER A 66 4.01 17.83 1.89
C SER A 66 3.38 17.43 3.22
N TRP A 67 3.17 16.13 3.39
CA TRP A 67 2.85 15.56 4.68
C TRP A 67 4.05 15.72 5.61
N LEU A 68 3.74 16.01 6.86
CA LEU A 68 4.66 15.94 7.99
C LEU A 68 4.41 14.63 8.72
N LEU A 69 5.39 14.15 9.47
CA LEU A 69 5.15 13.06 10.42
C LEU A 69 4.05 13.47 11.42
N ASN A 70 3.12 12.55 11.69
CA ASN A 70 1.99 12.73 12.61
C ASN A 70 0.89 13.70 12.18
N ASP A 71 0.82 14.07 10.90
CA ASP A 71 -0.41 14.64 10.36
C ASP A 71 -1.55 13.65 10.48
N THR A 72 -2.76 14.16 10.64
CA THR A 72 -3.91 13.31 10.89
C THR A 72 -5.05 13.62 9.94
N ILE A 73 -5.65 12.56 9.40
CA ILE A 73 -6.81 12.61 8.50
C ILE A 73 -8.00 11.91 9.15
N GLY A 74 -9.20 12.35 8.80
CA GLY A 74 -10.44 11.64 9.12
C GLY A 74 -10.92 10.87 7.91
N VAL A 75 -11.33 9.62 8.12
CA VAL A 75 -11.73 8.71 7.04
C VAL A 75 -13.11 8.13 7.30
N PHE A 76 -13.91 8.03 6.24
CA PHE A 76 -15.24 7.42 6.21
C PHE A 76 -15.27 6.30 5.18
N TYR A 77 -16.02 5.23 5.49
CA TYR A 77 -16.25 4.09 4.62
C TYR A 77 -17.69 4.10 4.09
N THR A 78 -17.84 3.98 2.76
CA THR A 78 -19.11 4.23 2.05
C THR A 78 -19.55 3.05 1.18
N LYS A 79 -20.88 2.81 1.12
CA LYS A 79 -21.53 1.58 0.62
C LYS A 79 -21.61 1.45 -0.91
N THR A 80 -21.71 2.54 -1.66
CA THR A 80 -21.89 2.54 -3.13
C THR A 80 -21.74 3.95 -3.70
N ASP A 81 -21.29 4.01 -4.95
CA ASP A 81 -21.25 5.01 -6.05
C ASP A 81 -22.02 6.34 -5.97
N SER A 82 -22.32 6.91 -4.81
CA SER A 82 -22.85 8.28 -4.78
C SER A 82 -21.71 9.29 -4.70
N GLU A 83 -21.75 10.30 -5.57
CA GLU A 83 -20.99 11.55 -5.45
C GLU A 83 -21.14 12.24 -4.07
N TYR A 84 -22.05 11.72 -3.23
CA TYR A 84 -22.55 12.28 -1.99
C TYR A 84 -22.51 11.26 -0.83
N LEU A 85 -22.02 11.66 0.35
CA LEU A 85 -22.18 10.87 1.59
C LEU A 85 -23.60 10.99 2.17
N SER A 86 -24.16 9.94 2.76
CA SER A 86 -25.37 10.01 3.58
C SER A 86 -25.26 9.07 4.78
N ASP A 87 -26.11 9.24 5.79
CA ASP A 87 -26.16 8.32 6.94
C ASP A 87 -26.43 6.86 6.50
N GLU A 88 -27.20 6.69 5.43
CA GLU A 88 -27.52 5.38 4.85
C GLU A 88 -26.36 4.80 4.03
N SER A 89 -25.56 5.67 3.39
CA SER A 89 -24.40 5.27 2.59
C SER A 89 -23.17 4.96 3.45
N ILE A 90 -23.16 5.28 4.75
CA ILE A 90 -22.08 4.86 5.65
C ILE A 90 -22.26 3.39 6.01
N VAL A 91 -21.19 2.63 5.86
CA VAL A 91 -21.19 1.19 6.16
C VAL A 91 -21.02 0.99 7.67
N ASN A 92 -21.87 0.16 8.28
CA ASN A 92 -21.72 -0.36 9.65
C ASN A 92 -21.44 0.69 10.75
N GLY A 93 -21.90 1.94 10.59
CA GLY A 93 -21.67 2.99 11.59
C GLY A 93 -20.21 3.45 11.71
N VAL A 94 -19.34 3.09 10.76
CA VAL A 94 -17.93 3.47 10.78
C VAL A 94 -17.76 4.93 10.35
N ARG A 95 -17.55 5.81 11.32
CA ARG A 95 -17.55 7.26 11.13
C ARG A 95 -16.22 7.86 11.60
N ASN A 96 -15.62 8.66 10.72
CA ASN A 96 -14.54 9.57 11.04
C ASN A 96 -13.36 8.94 11.81
N PHE A 97 -12.84 7.82 11.31
CA PHE A 97 -11.70 7.16 11.92
C PHE A 97 -10.43 7.96 11.71
N LYS A 98 -9.62 8.04 12.77
CA LYS A 98 -8.42 8.85 12.78
C LYS A 98 -7.25 8.05 12.24
N TYR A 99 -6.61 8.59 11.21
CA TYR A 99 -5.42 8.02 10.61
C TYR A 99 -4.24 9.01 10.69
N VAL A 100 -3.02 8.50 10.78
CA VAL A 100 -1.80 9.24 11.09
C VAL A 100 -0.74 8.99 10.03
N SER A 101 -0.14 10.04 9.50
CA SER A 101 0.96 9.92 8.54
C SER A 101 2.21 9.33 9.19
N THR A 102 2.85 8.43 8.47
CA THR A 102 4.02 7.68 8.94
C THR A 102 5.35 8.34 8.60
N LYS A 103 5.38 9.26 7.63
CA LYS A 103 6.61 9.95 7.19
C LYS A 103 6.33 11.32 6.58
N TYR A 104 7.41 12.10 6.49
CA TYR A 104 7.46 13.37 5.75
C TYR A 104 7.49 13.14 4.22
N GLY A 105 6.90 14.06 3.46
CA GLY A 105 7.03 14.13 1.99
C GLY A 105 5.69 14.31 1.26
N VAL A 106 5.75 14.39 -0.07
CA VAL A 106 4.56 14.52 -0.94
C VAL A 106 3.66 13.29 -0.92
N ASN A 107 4.23 12.14 -0.54
CA ASN A 107 3.55 10.87 -0.35
C ASN A 107 3.79 10.36 1.07
N THR A 108 2.73 9.90 1.72
CA THR A 108 2.82 9.23 3.02
C THR A 108 1.83 8.09 3.10
N ILE A 109 2.17 7.09 3.92
CA ILE A 109 1.21 6.06 4.34
C ILE A 109 0.57 6.55 5.61
N PHE A 110 -0.75 6.51 5.63
CA PHE A 110 -1.58 6.76 6.78
C PHE A 110 -1.94 5.43 7.45
N THR A 111 -1.62 5.32 8.73
CA THR A 111 -1.98 4.17 9.58
C THR A 111 -3.02 4.59 10.63
N PHE A 112 -3.80 3.64 11.13
CA PHE A 112 -4.81 3.90 12.16
C PHE A 112 -4.15 4.50 13.42
N ALA A 113 -4.79 5.49 14.04
CA ALA A 113 -4.25 6.14 15.24
C ALA A 113 -4.33 5.24 16.48
N THR A 114 -5.39 4.45 16.58
CA THR A 114 -5.63 3.50 17.68
C THR A 114 -6.31 2.24 17.16
N ASP A 115 -6.30 1.15 17.92
CA ASP A 115 -6.96 -0.10 17.53
C ASP A 115 -8.46 0.04 17.22
N ARG A 116 -9.10 1.12 17.71
CA ARG A 116 -10.51 1.43 17.42
C ARG A 116 -10.72 2.11 16.07
N ASP A 117 -9.66 2.63 15.47
CA ASP A 117 -9.67 3.32 14.18
C ASP A 117 -9.38 2.36 13.00
N LYS A 118 -9.38 1.04 13.23
CA LYS A 118 -9.04 0.04 12.21
C LYS A 118 -10.22 -0.21 11.25
N PHE A 119 -9.95 -0.08 9.96
CA PHE A 119 -10.85 -0.56 8.90
C PHE A 119 -10.49 -1.98 8.47
N TYR A 120 -11.53 -2.76 8.16
CA TYR A 120 -11.40 -4.11 7.60
C TYR A 120 -12.26 -4.24 6.36
N TYR A 121 -11.80 -5.02 5.36
CA TYR A 121 -12.56 -5.32 4.15
C TYR A 121 -13.87 -6.08 4.46
N SER A 122 -14.95 -5.77 3.72
CA SER A 122 -16.23 -6.50 3.78
C SER A 122 -16.23 -7.70 2.81
N TYR A 123 -16.81 -8.83 3.25
CA TYR A 123 -16.75 -10.15 2.60
C TYR A 123 -17.45 -10.27 1.22
N ASN A 124 -18.16 -9.24 0.75
CA ASN A 124 -19.15 -9.40 -0.34
C ASN A 124 -18.73 -8.87 -1.73
N ASN A 125 -17.44 -8.68 -2.04
CA ASN A 125 -16.99 -8.17 -3.35
C ASN A 125 -17.63 -6.84 -3.80
N THR A 126 -18.13 -6.03 -2.86
CA THR A 126 -18.67 -4.68 -3.16
C THR A 126 -17.53 -3.66 -3.14
N PRO A 127 -17.45 -2.71 -4.10
CA PRO A 127 -16.42 -1.67 -4.10
C PRO A 127 -16.37 -0.92 -2.77
N ASN A 128 -15.19 -0.86 -2.15
CA ASN A 128 -15.03 -0.12 -0.91
C ASN A 128 -14.64 1.31 -1.22
N ASN A 129 -15.62 2.21 -1.16
CA ASN A 129 -15.38 3.62 -1.38
C ASN A 129 -14.99 4.31 -0.07
N PHE A 130 -14.00 5.20 -0.16
CA PHE A 130 -13.51 5.97 0.98
C PHE A 130 -13.56 7.45 0.68
N LEU A 131 -14.00 8.21 1.67
CA LEU A 131 -13.82 9.65 1.72
C LEU A 131 -12.86 9.95 2.86
N ALA A 132 -11.83 10.75 2.56
CA ALA A 132 -10.87 11.20 3.53
C ALA A 132 -10.74 12.73 3.48
N TYR A 133 -10.49 13.33 4.63
CA TYR A 133 -10.25 14.77 4.74
C TYR A 133 -9.11 15.08 5.71
N TYR A 134 -8.49 16.23 5.50
CA TYR A 134 -7.46 16.80 6.37
C TYR A 134 -7.82 18.25 6.70
N PRO A 135 -7.49 18.76 7.91
CA PRO A 135 -6.97 18.02 9.06
C PRO A 135 -8.08 17.30 9.84
N TYR A 136 -7.75 16.18 10.49
CA TYR A 136 -8.68 15.46 11.35
C TYR A 136 -9.24 16.35 12.47
N THR A 137 -10.54 16.20 12.73
CA THR A 137 -11.20 16.78 13.91
C THR A 137 -12.34 15.86 14.36
N SER A 138 -12.49 15.70 15.68
CA SER A 138 -13.63 14.98 16.26
C SER A 138 -14.94 15.77 16.18
N ALA A 139 -14.88 17.05 15.78
CA ALA A 139 -16.03 17.94 15.68
C ALA A 139 -16.89 17.71 14.43
N VAL A 140 -16.48 16.82 13.51
CA VAL A 140 -17.35 16.42 12.41
C VAL A 140 -18.56 15.69 13.00
N SER A 141 -19.68 16.42 13.06
CA SER A 141 -20.92 15.98 13.69
C SER A 141 -21.48 14.70 13.06
N GLU A 142 -22.47 14.07 13.70
CA GLU A 142 -23.23 12.96 13.11
C GLU A 142 -23.79 13.28 11.72
N LYS A 143 -23.95 14.55 11.38
CA LYS A 143 -24.44 15.05 10.07
C LYS A 143 -23.35 15.24 9.00
N LEU A 144 -22.11 14.79 9.24
CA LEU A 144 -21.00 14.83 8.27
C LEU A 144 -20.62 16.25 7.82
N ILE A 145 -20.62 17.19 8.78
CA ILE A 145 -20.28 18.60 8.56
C ILE A 145 -18.92 18.89 9.18
N TYR A 146 -17.96 19.33 8.38
CA TYR A 146 -16.67 19.83 8.85
C TYR A 146 -16.74 21.34 9.11
N PRO A 147 -16.48 21.81 10.36
CA PRO A 147 -16.46 23.23 10.65
C PRO A 147 -15.18 23.88 10.12
N ILE A 148 -15.33 24.88 9.25
CA ILE A 148 -14.23 25.71 8.79
C ILE A 148 -14.13 26.94 9.70
N ASP A 149 -12.93 27.17 10.25
CA ASP A 149 -12.56 28.42 10.92
C ASP A 149 -11.15 28.83 10.46
N ILE A 150 -11.08 29.87 9.64
CA ILE A 150 -9.82 30.41 9.07
C ILE A 150 -9.39 31.71 9.75
N LYS A 151 -9.95 32.03 10.93
CA LYS A 151 -9.65 33.28 11.64
C LYS A 151 -8.18 33.39 12.03
N ASP A 152 -7.56 32.27 12.40
CA ASP A 152 -6.12 32.19 12.70
C ASP A 152 -5.33 31.74 11.47
N GLN A 153 -4.70 32.70 10.79
CA GLN A 153 -3.85 32.45 9.62
C GLN A 153 -2.39 32.18 10.00
N SER A 154 -2.08 32.01 11.30
CA SER A 154 -0.69 31.88 11.75
C SER A 154 -0.03 30.58 11.33
N ASN A 155 -0.83 29.56 11.09
CA ASN A 155 -0.37 28.27 10.59
C ASN A 155 -1.36 27.78 9.53
N LEU A 156 -1.09 28.15 8.27
CA LEU A 156 -1.96 27.82 7.15
C LEU A 156 -2.18 26.30 7.03
N SER A 157 -1.18 25.48 7.36
CA SER A 157 -1.31 24.01 7.29
C SER A 157 -2.36 23.44 8.23
N LYS A 158 -2.75 24.13 9.31
CA LYS A 158 -3.79 23.67 10.24
C LYS A 158 -5.20 24.04 9.82
N ILE A 159 -5.33 24.95 8.85
CA ILE A 159 -6.63 25.45 8.35
C ILE A 159 -6.84 25.12 6.87
N ASP A 160 -5.85 24.54 6.20
CA ASP A 160 -5.91 24.07 4.81
C ASP A 160 -6.75 22.79 4.70
N LEU A 161 -8.03 22.95 4.40
CA LEU A 161 -8.96 21.83 4.22
C LEU A 161 -8.65 21.11 2.91
N LEU A 162 -8.27 19.83 3.02
CA LEU A 162 -8.10 18.93 1.88
C LEU A 162 -9.18 17.84 1.89
N LEU A 163 -9.59 17.40 0.71
CA LEU A 163 -10.52 16.29 0.53
C LEU A 163 -9.99 15.30 -0.51
N ALA A 164 -10.11 14.01 -0.23
CA ALA A 164 -9.85 12.92 -1.17
C ALA A 164 -11.07 11.98 -1.21
N THR A 165 -11.38 11.48 -2.40
CA THR A 165 -12.35 10.39 -2.61
C THR A 165 -11.74 9.36 -3.53
N THR A 166 -11.99 8.09 -3.27
CA THR A 166 -11.65 7.00 -4.19
C THR A 166 -12.53 7.06 -5.46
N SER A 167 -12.00 6.61 -6.60
CA SER A 167 -12.69 6.71 -7.90
C SER A 167 -13.55 5.47 -8.21
N GLU A 168 -14.60 5.68 -9.01
CA GLU A 168 -15.73 4.75 -9.31
C GLU A 168 -15.36 3.45 -10.05
N SER A 169 -14.08 3.16 -10.30
CA SER A 169 -13.66 2.01 -11.11
C SER A 169 -12.55 1.17 -10.47
N GLU A 170 -12.11 1.53 -9.28
CA GLU A 170 -11.07 0.80 -8.57
C GLU A 170 -11.71 -0.17 -7.58
N ILE A 171 -11.80 -1.44 -7.97
CA ILE A 171 -11.96 -2.52 -7.00
C ILE A 171 -10.65 -2.55 -6.21
N PHE A 172 -10.65 -1.95 -5.02
CA PHE A 172 -9.50 -2.07 -4.13
C PHE A 172 -9.46 -3.50 -3.59
N ASP A 173 -8.61 -4.34 -4.16
CA ASP A 173 -8.35 -5.71 -3.71
C ASP A 173 -7.15 -5.77 -2.72
N ASP A 174 -6.59 -4.60 -2.38
CA ASP A 174 -5.36 -4.38 -1.61
C ASP A 174 -5.59 -3.71 -0.24
N ALA A 175 -4.77 -4.07 0.77
CA ALA A 175 -4.77 -3.45 2.11
C ALA A 175 -4.35 -1.95 2.15
N ILE A 176 -4.03 -1.33 1.01
CA ILE A 176 -3.64 0.08 0.90
C ILE A 176 -4.52 0.79 -0.13
N VAL A 177 -5.26 1.80 0.30
CA VAL A 177 -6.17 2.58 -0.56
C VAL A 177 -5.51 3.91 -0.93
N PRO A 178 -5.32 4.23 -2.23
CA PRO A 178 -4.80 5.52 -2.66
C PRO A 178 -5.80 6.66 -2.46
N LEU A 179 -5.30 7.79 -1.96
CA LEU A 179 -6.06 9.01 -1.73
C LEU A 179 -5.36 10.19 -2.40
N THR A 180 -6.02 10.78 -3.40
CA THR A 180 -5.58 12.04 -4.02
C THR A 180 -6.29 13.22 -3.38
N PHE A 181 -5.57 14.00 -2.60
CA PHE A 181 -6.13 15.13 -1.87
C PHE A 181 -6.17 16.40 -2.72
N LYS A 182 -7.31 17.10 -2.68
CA LYS A 182 -7.56 18.37 -3.36
C LYS A 182 -7.88 19.46 -2.33
N HIS A 183 -7.34 20.65 -2.52
CA HIS A 183 -7.65 21.82 -1.70
C HIS A 183 -9.11 22.23 -1.86
N GLN A 184 -9.81 22.41 -0.75
CA GLN A 184 -11.22 22.83 -0.73
C GLN A 184 -11.37 24.34 -0.47
N LEU A 185 -10.28 25.03 -0.12
CA LEU A 185 -10.23 26.47 0.06
C LEU A 185 -9.58 27.15 -1.17
N SER A 186 -9.60 28.49 -1.19
CA SER A 186 -8.84 29.27 -2.15
C SER A 186 -7.57 29.81 -1.49
N LYS A 187 -6.47 29.92 -2.25
CA LYS A 187 -5.24 30.57 -1.79
C LYS A 187 -5.10 31.96 -2.40
N LEU A 188 -4.85 32.97 -1.56
CA LEU A 188 -4.46 34.31 -1.99
C LEU A 188 -2.99 34.55 -1.66
N ILE A 189 -2.21 34.94 -2.66
CA ILE A 189 -0.80 35.29 -2.52
C ILE A 189 -0.62 36.74 -2.96
N LEU A 190 0.00 37.55 -2.11
CA LEU A 190 0.37 38.92 -2.44
C LEU A 190 1.88 39.04 -2.40
N ASN A 191 2.48 39.35 -3.54
CA ASN A 191 3.88 39.67 -3.66
C ASN A 191 4.01 41.19 -3.55
N LEU A 192 4.60 41.66 -2.46
CA LEU A 192 4.67 43.08 -2.14
C LEU A 192 5.95 43.69 -2.69
N SER A 193 5.82 44.89 -3.23
CA SER A 193 6.91 45.78 -3.63
C SER A 193 6.63 47.19 -3.09
N ASP A 194 7.68 47.94 -2.79
CA ASP A 194 7.61 49.31 -2.30
C ASP A 194 8.89 50.05 -2.69
N GLU A 195 8.89 51.36 -2.49
CA GLU A 195 10.09 52.18 -2.70
C GLU A 195 11.04 52.15 -1.49
N ASP A 196 10.56 51.71 -0.32
CA ASP A 196 11.28 51.74 0.96
C ASP A 196 11.01 50.49 1.79
N SER A 197 11.94 49.53 1.71
CA SER A 197 11.83 48.21 2.34
C SER A 197 11.69 48.21 3.86
N ARG A 198 11.79 49.37 4.53
CA ARG A 198 11.56 49.52 5.97
C ARG A 198 10.09 49.33 6.35
N TYR A 199 9.14 49.51 5.43
CA TYR A 199 7.70 49.40 5.73
C TYR A 199 7.28 47.97 6.07
N TYR A 200 7.98 46.97 5.55
CA TYR A 200 7.65 45.57 5.79
C TYR A 200 7.91 45.11 7.22
N ASN A 201 8.89 45.72 7.89
CA ASN A 201 9.24 45.37 9.26
C ASN A 201 8.13 45.88 10.20
N ASN A 202 7.45 44.95 10.88
CA ASN A 202 6.32 45.20 11.79
C ASN A 202 5.02 45.67 11.12
N MET A 203 4.87 45.46 9.81
CA MET A 203 3.60 45.73 9.14
C MET A 203 2.49 44.82 9.66
N LYS A 204 1.37 45.40 10.09
CA LYS A 204 0.15 44.69 10.38
C LYS A 204 -0.75 44.68 9.15
N VAL A 205 -1.07 43.49 8.66
CA VAL A 205 -1.99 43.31 7.54
C VAL A 205 -3.30 42.74 8.05
N THR A 206 -4.39 43.33 7.56
CA THR A 206 -5.73 42.89 7.89
C THR A 206 -6.60 42.75 6.66
N ALA A 207 -7.45 41.74 6.63
CA ALA A 207 -8.46 41.57 5.58
C ALA A 207 -9.87 41.78 6.14
N LYS A 208 -10.72 42.48 5.38
CA LYS A 208 -12.15 42.70 5.69
C LYS A 208 -13.04 42.35 4.51
N GLY A 209 -14.27 41.93 4.80
CA GLY A 209 -15.26 41.49 3.80
C GLY A 209 -15.12 40.02 3.42
N PHE A 210 -14.35 39.24 4.18
CA PHE A 210 -14.18 37.79 3.98
C PHE A 210 -14.93 37.03 5.07
N TYR A 211 -15.58 35.94 4.71
CA TYR A 211 -16.08 35.01 5.72
C TYR A 211 -14.91 34.30 6.40
N THR A 212 -14.99 34.20 7.72
CA THR A 212 -13.98 33.50 8.53
C THR A 212 -14.46 32.11 8.96
N LYS A 213 -15.77 31.88 8.92
CA LYS A 213 -16.39 30.62 9.31
C LYS A 213 -17.32 30.13 8.23
N ALA A 214 -17.32 28.82 8.03
CA ALA A 214 -18.31 28.14 7.20
C ALA A 214 -18.42 26.68 7.61
N ASN A 215 -19.34 25.98 6.98
CA ASN A 215 -19.48 24.54 7.10
C ASN A 215 -19.13 23.92 5.77
N PHE A 216 -18.16 23.00 5.74
CA PHE A 216 -17.96 22.11 4.61
C PHE A 216 -18.85 20.89 4.80
N LEU A 217 -19.81 20.71 3.91
CA LEU A 217 -20.69 19.56 3.87
C LEU A 217 -19.91 18.44 3.16
N LEU A 218 -19.42 17.45 3.92
CA LEU A 218 -18.68 16.32 3.33
C LEU A 218 -19.55 15.52 2.36
N VAL A 219 -20.86 15.52 2.63
CA VAL A 219 -21.93 15.02 1.76
C VAL A 219 -21.90 15.69 0.40
N ASP A 220 -22.11 16.99 0.35
CA ASP A 220 -22.28 17.73 -0.91
C ASP A 220 -20.96 18.19 -1.53
N LYS A 221 -19.83 17.92 -0.86
CA LYS A 221 -18.51 18.45 -1.17
C LYS A 221 -18.55 19.97 -1.39
N SER A 222 -19.37 20.64 -0.57
CA SER A 222 -19.73 22.04 -0.77
C SER A 222 -19.62 22.85 0.51
N ILE A 223 -19.53 24.16 0.35
CA ILE A 223 -19.43 25.11 1.47
C ILE A 223 -20.76 25.83 1.66
N ALA A 224 -21.31 25.70 2.87
CA ALA A 224 -22.57 26.30 3.30
C ALA A 224 -22.41 27.08 4.61
N GLY A 225 -23.45 27.82 5.01
CA GLY A 225 -23.51 28.48 6.32
C GLY A 225 -22.35 29.44 6.59
N ARG A 226 -21.93 30.19 5.57
CA ARG A 226 -20.87 31.20 5.69
C ARG A 226 -21.28 32.25 6.72
N THR A 227 -20.45 32.47 7.72
CA THR A 227 -20.69 33.39 8.84
C THR A 227 -19.39 34.08 9.24
N GLY A 228 -19.47 35.01 10.19
CA GLY A 228 -18.31 35.78 10.64
C GLY A 228 -17.92 36.92 9.70
N GLU A 229 -18.89 37.43 8.92
CA GLU A 229 -18.75 38.48 7.89
C GLU A 229 -18.37 39.88 8.42
N LEU A 230 -17.87 39.97 9.65
CA LEU A 230 -17.67 41.22 10.37
C LEU A 230 -16.27 41.38 11.00
N ASP A 231 -15.45 40.32 11.08
CA ASP A 231 -14.18 40.35 11.82
C ASP A 231 -12.94 40.51 10.92
N VAL A 232 -11.99 41.28 11.43
CA VAL A 232 -10.65 41.50 10.90
C VAL A 232 -9.86 40.19 10.94
N ILE A 233 -9.37 39.72 9.80
CA ILE A 233 -8.40 38.61 9.75
C ILE A 233 -7.01 39.20 9.91
N ASP A 234 -6.31 38.84 10.99
CA ASP A 234 -4.90 39.17 11.15
C ASP A 234 -4.08 38.22 10.27
N VAL A 235 -3.31 38.77 9.34
CA VAL A 235 -2.55 38.00 8.35
C VAL A 235 -1.07 38.06 8.68
N ILE A 236 -0.40 36.90 8.68
CA ILE A 236 1.06 36.86 8.83
C ILE A 236 1.71 37.50 7.61
N VAL A 237 2.68 38.38 7.88
CA VAL A 237 3.48 39.05 6.86
C VAL A 237 4.86 38.41 6.86
N ASN A 238 5.22 37.75 5.76
CA ASN A 238 6.63 37.63 5.39
C ASN A 238 7.00 38.94 4.67
N PRO A 239 8.17 39.56 4.96
CA PRO A 239 8.52 40.90 4.48
C PRO A 239 8.13 41.24 3.04
N HIS A 240 8.12 40.29 2.10
CA HIS A 240 7.74 40.57 0.72
C HIS A 240 6.59 39.72 0.18
N ARG A 241 6.00 38.86 1.03
CA ARG A 241 5.01 37.89 0.59
C ARG A 241 3.97 37.64 1.67
N ILE A 242 2.71 37.74 1.30
CA ILE A 242 1.59 37.43 2.18
C ILE A 242 0.84 36.27 1.57
N GLU A 243 0.59 35.24 2.37
CA GLU A 243 -0.26 34.11 1.99
C GLU A 243 -1.46 34.05 2.92
N MET A 244 -2.63 33.83 2.36
CA MET A 244 -3.88 33.72 3.10
C MET A 244 -4.76 32.64 2.48
N LEU A 245 -5.42 31.85 3.32
CA LEU A 245 -6.51 30.97 2.89
C LEU A 245 -7.84 31.69 3.00
N ILE A 246 -8.66 31.54 1.97
CA ILE A 246 -9.97 32.17 1.85
C ILE A 246 -11.02 31.08 1.72
N ILE A 247 -12.16 31.27 2.39
CA ILE A 247 -13.35 30.45 2.16
C ILE A 247 -13.91 30.81 0.78
N PRO A 248 -14.01 29.85 -0.16
CA PRO A 248 -14.62 30.06 -1.46
C PRO A 248 -15.98 30.74 -1.34
N GLN A 249 -16.16 31.81 -2.08
CA GLN A 249 -17.30 32.71 -1.96
C GLN A 249 -17.60 33.35 -3.30
N GLY A 250 -18.88 33.67 -3.50
CA GLY A 250 -19.35 34.38 -4.69
C GLY A 250 -18.80 35.79 -4.77
N VAL A 251 -19.44 36.62 -5.58
CA VAL A 251 -19.02 38.00 -5.80
C VAL A 251 -18.98 38.74 -4.47
N MET A 252 -17.78 39.13 -4.04
CA MET A 252 -17.56 39.87 -2.80
C MET A 252 -16.98 41.25 -3.06
N ASN A 253 -17.21 42.14 -2.09
CA ASN A 253 -16.51 43.40 -1.98
C ASN A 253 -15.83 43.45 -0.60
N GLY A 254 -14.52 43.62 -0.59
CA GLY A 254 -13.73 43.66 0.63
C GLY A 254 -12.50 44.53 0.43
N TYR A 255 -11.62 44.53 1.42
CA TYR A 255 -10.34 45.21 1.28
C TYR A 255 -9.28 44.54 2.15
N MET A 256 -8.03 44.72 1.73
CA MET A 256 -6.86 44.47 2.56
C MET A 256 -6.24 45.79 2.99
N SER A 257 -5.91 45.88 4.27
CA SER A 257 -5.30 47.06 4.88
C SER A 257 -3.90 46.71 5.37
N PHE A 258 -2.93 47.47 4.89
CA PHE A 258 -1.52 47.37 5.21
C PHE A 258 -1.19 48.55 6.13
N LYS A 259 -0.96 48.28 7.42
CA LYS A 259 -0.71 49.31 8.42
C LYS A 259 0.68 49.14 9.02
N TRP A 260 1.52 50.16 8.90
CA TRP A 260 2.87 50.13 9.46
C TRP A 260 2.96 50.88 10.80
N GLN A 261 2.52 52.14 10.83
CA GLN A 261 2.49 53.00 12.03
C GLN A 261 1.22 53.86 12.02
N GLU A 262 0.98 54.61 13.11
CA GLU A 262 -0.14 55.54 13.18
C GLU A 262 -0.06 56.58 12.06
N GLY A 263 -1.13 56.70 11.26
CA GLY A 263 -1.17 57.57 10.08
C GLY A 263 -0.68 56.94 8.77
N TYR A 264 -0.05 55.76 8.79
CA TYR A 264 0.43 55.05 7.59
C TYR A 264 -0.36 53.76 7.36
N GLU A 265 -1.47 53.89 6.63
CA GLU A 265 -2.35 52.79 6.23
C GLU A 265 -2.63 52.88 4.72
N ALA A 266 -2.35 51.80 4.00
CA ALA A 266 -2.72 51.64 2.60
C ALA A 266 -3.85 50.62 2.48
N LYS A 267 -4.84 50.90 1.63
CA LYS A 267 -5.98 50.00 1.41
C LYS A 267 -6.07 49.56 -0.03
N TRP A 268 -6.06 48.25 -0.22
CA TRP A 268 -6.37 47.63 -1.50
C TRP A 268 -7.80 47.11 -1.48
N ASN A 269 -8.68 47.73 -2.26
CA ASN A 269 -10.06 47.29 -2.41
C ASN A 269 -10.14 46.12 -3.38
N ILE A 270 -10.77 45.03 -2.95
CA ILE A 270 -11.06 43.86 -3.76
C ILE A 270 -12.55 43.95 -4.11
N THR A 271 -12.84 44.23 -5.37
CA THR A 271 -14.21 44.49 -5.84
C THR A 271 -14.64 43.47 -6.88
N ASN A 272 -15.89 43.04 -6.81
CA ASN A 272 -16.51 42.09 -7.72
C ASN A 272 -15.70 40.79 -7.95
N LYS A 273 -14.99 40.32 -6.91
CA LYS A 273 -14.14 39.12 -7.03
C LYS A 273 -14.89 37.87 -6.59
N VAL A 274 -14.70 36.79 -7.34
CA VAL A 274 -15.13 35.43 -6.97
C VAL A 274 -13.89 34.63 -6.58
N PHE A 275 -13.98 33.91 -5.46
CA PHE A 275 -12.95 32.98 -5.00
C PHE A 275 -13.51 31.56 -5.09
N GLU A 276 -12.90 30.74 -5.94
CA GLU A 276 -13.31 29.38 -6.21
C GLU A 276 -12.44 28.38 -5.43
N ALA A 277 -13.05 27.26 -5.01
CA ALA A 277 -12.34 26.19 -4.32
C ALA A 277 -11.21 25.64 -5.19
N GLY A 278 -10.06 25.35 -4.58
CA GLY A 278 -8.93 24.75 -5.28
C GLY A 278 -8.21 25.68 -6.26
N LYS A 279 -8.45 27.00 -6.20
CA LYS A 279 -7.73 28.00 -7.01
C LYS A 279 -6.70 28.77 -6.20
N LYS A 280 -5.65 29.20 -6.88
CA LYS A 280 -4.63 30.12 -6.38
C LYS A 280 -4.74 31.45 -7.13
N TYR A 281 -4.86 32.53 -6.35
CA TYR A 281 -4.92 33.91 -6.82
C TYR A 281 -3.65 34.63 -6.37
N GLU A 282 -2.84 35.07 -7.32
CA GLU A 282 -1.58 35.74 -7.03
C GLU A 282 -1.61 37.17 -7.57
N TYR A 283 -1.25 38.13 -6.72
CA TYR A 283 -1.18 39.54 -7.08
C TYR A 283 0.19 40.11 -6.76
N SER A 284 0.73 40.89 -7.69
CA SER A 284 1.90 41.72 -7.44
C SER A 284 1.40 43.12 -7.06
N LEU A 285 1.65 43.52 -5.82
CA LEU A 285 1.20 44.81 -5.29
C LEU A 285 2.40 45.73 -5.09
N HIS A 286 2.20 47.01 -5.37
CA HIS A 286 3.11 48.08 -5.02
C HIS A 286 2.46 49.00 -3.99
N LEU A 287 3.06 49.09 -2.79
CA LEU A 287 2.57 49.92 -1.70
C LEU A 287 3.13 51.34 -1.84
N ASP A 288 2.24 52.30 -2.12
CA ASP A 288 2.55 53.73 -2.32
C ASP A 288 1.64 54.54 -1.40
N PHE A 289 1.92 54.46 -0.09
CA PHE A 289 1.03 54.92 0.98
C PHE A 289 0.47 56.33 0.71
N PRO A 290 -0.86 56.54 0.81
CA PRO A 290 -1.90 55.63 1.30
C PRO A 290 -2.51 54.70 0.24
N ASN A 291 -1.94 54.67 -0.97
CA ASN A 291 -2.47 53.95 -2.12
C ASN A 291 -1.81 52.57 -2.26
N VAL A 292 -2.52 51.67 -2.94
CA VAL A 292 -1.96 50.40 -3.42
C VAL A 292 -2.13 50.34 -4.93
N LYS A 293 -1.05 50.07 -5.66
CA LYS A 293 -1.09 49.81 -7.10
C LYS A 293 -0.99 48.31 -7.34
N VAL A 294 -1.90 47.76 -8.14
CA VAL A 294 -1.82 46.36 -8.60
C VAL A 294 -0.97 46.34 -9.86
N LEU A 295 0.19 45.70 -9.81
CA LEU A 295 1.12 45.58 -10.93
C LEU A 295 0.84 44.36 -11.80
N GLY A 296 0.26 43.31 -11.21
CA GLY A 296 -0.07 42.07 -11.92
C GLY A 296 -1.03 41.20 -11.13
N GLU A 297 -1.74 40.35 -11.86
CA GLU A 297 -2.66 39.35 -11.34
C GLU A 297 -2.48 38.05 -12.14
N SER A 298 -2.48 36.92 -11.45
CA SER A 298 -2.62 35.61 -12.08
C SER A 298 -3.57 34.73 -11.27
N ILE A 299 -4.34 33.91 -11.98
CA ILE A 299 -5.25 32.92 -11.40
C ILE A 299 -4.89 31.59 -12.03
N SER A 300 -4.61 30.61 -11.19
CA SER A 300 -4.23 29.27 -11.62
C SER A 300 -4.98 28.24 -10.79
N GLU A 301 -5.06 27.02 -11.31
CA GLU A 301 -5.41 25.90 -10.45
C GLU A 301 -4.40 25.82 -9.31
N TRP A 302 -4.89 25.54 -8.11
CA TRP A 302 -4.05 25.10 -7.01
C TRP A 302 -3.77 23.59 -7.19
N LYS A 303 -3.22 23.27 -8.39
CA LYS A 303 -2.70 22.02 -9.00
C LYS A 303 -3.26 21.71 -10.41
N GLU A 304 -2.30 21.42 -11.31
CA GLU A 304 -2.30 21.31 -12.79
C GLU A 304 -2.92 22.42 -13.65
N GLY A 305 -2.01 23.24 -14.18
CA GLY A 305 -2.16 24.03 -15.40
C GLY A 305 -0.89 24.87 -15.67
N GLY A 306 0.12 24.31 -16.35
CA GLY A 306 1.18 25.13 -16.98
C GLY A 306 2.56 24.50 -17.28
N ILE A 307 2.70 23.91 -18.49
CA ILE A 307 3.83 23.89 -19.46
C ILE A 307 5.28 23.61 -18.99
N TYR A 308 5.83 22.55 -19.58
CA TYR A 308 7.25 22.14 -19.62
C TYR A 308 8.24 23.23 -20.07
N SER A 309 9.45 23.21 -19.49
CA SER A 309 10.68 23.39 -20.28
C SER A 309 11.84 22.56 -19.72
N ILE A 310 12.67 22.11 -20.65
CA ILE A 310 13.56 20.95 -20.60
C ILE A 310 14.68 21.07 -19.56
N GLY A 311 14.76 20.06 -18.70
CA GLY A 311 15.90 19.68 -17.88
C GLY A 311 15.57 18.32 -17.26
N SER A 312 16.10 17.26 -17.85
CA SER A 312 15.82 15.86 -17.53
C SER A 312 15.91 15.54 -16.05
N GLU A 313 14.80 15.07 -15.47
CA GLU A 313 14.76 13.97 -14.50
C GLU A 313 13.34 13.39 -14.56
N LYS A 314 13.24 12.08 -14.86
CA LYS A 314 11.99 11.33 -14.68
C LYS A 314 11.67 11.33 -13.17
N PRO A 315 10.40 11.34 -12.77
CA PRO A 315 10.04 11.17 -11.36
C PRO A 315 10.73 9.92 -10.82
N GLU A 316 11.31 9.98 -9.61
CA GLU A 316 12.05 8.87 -9.00
C GLU A 316 11.25 7.55 -8.99
N LEU A 317 9.92 7.63 -8.95
CA LEU A 317 9.03 6.48 -9.04
C LEU A 317 9.02 5.83 -10.44
N ASP A 318 8.96 6.63 -11.51
CA ASP A 318 9.00 6.13 -12.89
C ASP A 318 10.37 5.52 -13.21
N THR A 319 11.46 6.13 -12.72
CA THR A 319 12.80 5.54 -12.84
C THR A 319 12.94 4.24 -12.06
N LYS A 320 12.29 4.09 -10.90
CA LYS A 320 12.29 2.83 -10.14
C LYS A 320 11.44 1.75 -10.80
N ILE A 321 10.28 2.10 -11.35
CA ILE A 321 9.43 1.18 -12.12
C ILE A 321 10.18 0.70 -13.37
N ASP A 322 10.81 1.60 -14.11
CA ASP A 322 11.59 1.25 -15.31
C ASP A 322 12.70 0.25 -14.99
N VAL A 323 13.44 0.46 -13.88
CA VAL A 323 14.49 -0.49 -13.46
C VAL A 323 13.89 -1.83 -13.03
N LEU A 324 12.77 -1.85 -12.30
CA LEU A 324 12.13 -3.11 -11.94
C LEU A 324 11.61 -3.86 -13.17
N ASP A 325 11.05 -3.16 -14.16
CA ASP A 325 10.58 -3.74 -15.42
C ASP A 325 11.74 -4.30 -16.28
N ASP A 326 12.95 -3.74 -16.17
CA ASP A 326 14.14 -4.21 -16.89
C ASP A 326 14.74 -5.51 -16.31
N PHE A 327 14.60 -5.74 -15.00
CA PHE A 327 15.26 -6.86 -14.30
C PHE A 327 14.31 -7.92 -13.72
N LEU A 328 13.04 -7.59 -13.50
CA LEU A 328 12.08 -8.45 -12.80
C LEU A 328 10.85 -8.73 -13.66
N VAL A 329 10.05 -9.70 -13.23
CA VAL A 329 8.77 -10.02 -13.89
C VAL A 329 7.64 -9.29 -13.17
N LYS A 330 6.92 -8.44 -13.89
CA LYS A 330 5.73 -7.75 -13.37
C LYS A 330 4.49 -8.65 -13.47
N ILE A 331 3.85 -8.88 -12.33
CA ILE A 331 2.53 -9.51 -12.24
C ILE A 331 1.50 -8.41 -11.99
N THR A 332 0.55 -8.28 -12.90
CA THR A 332 -0.48 -7.22 -12.80
C THR A 332 -1.51 -7.62 -11.76
N GLY A 333 -1.90 -6.68 -10.90
CA GLY A 333 -2.90 -6.93 -9.87
C GLY A 333 -4.25 -7.31 -10.47
N ASN A 334 -4.85 -8.37 -9.95
CA ASN A 334 -6.15 -8.90 -10.39
C ASN A 334 -6.68 -9.90 -9.34
N THR A 335 -7.88 -10.41 -9.57
CA THR A 335 -8.41 -11.56 -8.87
C THR A 335 -7.95 -12.86 -9.56
N TYR A 336 -7.33 -13.76 -8.80
CA TYR A 336 -6.78 -15.02 -9.31
C TYR A 336 -7.40 -16.23 -8.61
N PRO A 337 -7.64 -17.34 -9.34
CA PRO A 337 -8.11 -18.58 -8.74
C PRO A 337 -6.94 -19.29 -8.04
N ILE A 338 -7.02 -19.41 -6.72
CA ILE A 338 -6.00 -20.02 -5.85
C ILE A 338 -6.52 -21.33 -5.27
N GLY A 339 -5.63 -22.31 -5.17
CA GLY A 339 -5.94 -23.67 -4.73
C GLY A 339 -6.41 -24.58 -5.87
N SER A 340 -6.69 -25.83 -5.52
CA SER A 340 -7.14 -26.85 -6.46
C SER A 340 -8.67 -27.01 -6.43
N PRO A 341 -9.31 -27.28 -7.59
CA PRO A 341 -10.72 -27.65 -7.62
C PRO A 341 -11.00 -28.84 -6.71
N GLN A 342 -12.20 -28.89 -6.11
CA GLN A 342 -12.58 -29.98 -5.23
C GLN A 342 -12.44 -31.34 -5.93
N GLY A 343 -11.73 -32.29 -5.30
CA GLY A 343 -11.46 -33.61 -5.85
C GLY A 343 -10.17 -33.73 -6.66
N VAL A 344 -9.39 -32.65 -6.84
CA VAL A 344 -8.15 -32.63 -7.62
C VAL A 344 -6.96 -32.23 -6.74
N GLY A 345 -5.94 -33.08 -6.58
CA GLY A 345 -4.81 -32.78 -5.67
C GLY A 345 -5.11 -33.15 -4.21
N LEU A 346 -4.38 -32.56 -3.26
CA LEU A 346 -4.53 -32.89 -1.84
C LEU A 346 -5.69 -32.13 -1.18
N PRO A 347 -6.33 -32.69 -0.12
CA PRO A 347 -7.46 -32.03 0.55
C PRO A 347 -7.15 -30.64 1.10
N ASN A 348 -5.91 -30.36 1.50
CA ASN A 348 -5.49 -29.06 2.04
C ASN A 348 -5.32 -27.98 0.94
N GLU A 349 -5.45 -28.36 -0.33
CA GLU A 349 -5.46 -27.46 -1.48
C GLU A 349 -6.88 -27.02 -1.89
N TRP A 350 -7.91 -27.63 -1.29
CA TRP A 350 -9.31 -27.36 -1.61
C TRP A 350 -9.96 -26.37 -0.62
N PRO A 351 -11.03 -25.68 -1.05
CA PRO A 351 -11.48 -25.52 -2.43
C PRO A 351 -10.67 -24.44 -3.16
N GLN A 352 -10.67 -24.52 -4.49
CA GLN A 352 -10.25 -23.37 -5.31
C GLN A 352 -11.18 -22.18 -5.02
N HIS A 353 -10.58 -21.01 -4.80
CA HIS A 353 -11.28 -19.78 -4.46
C HIS A 353 -10.56 -18.58 -5.08
N ASP A 354 -11.31 -17.51 -5.28
CA ASP A 354 -10.79 -16.28 -5.87
C ASP A 354 -10.08 -15.45 -4.79
N VAL A 355 -8.85 -15.02 -5.09
CA VAL A 355 -8.03 -14.20 -4.20
C VAL A 355 -7.55 -12.96 -4.95
N GLY A 356 -7.77 -11.80 -4.34
CA GLY A 356 -7.18 -10.55 -4.77
C GLY A 356 -5.70 -10.45 -4.51
N ILE A 357 -4.93 -10.25 -5.58
CA ILE A 357 -3.49 -10.07 -5.53
C ILE A 357 -3.16 -8.72 -6.18
N GLY A 358 -2.48 -7.84 -5.45
CA GLY A 358 -2.03 -6.53 -5.94
C GLY A 358 -0.95 -6.64 -7.01
N THR A 359 -0.57 -5.52 -7.64
CA THR A 359 0.57 -5.52 -8.58
C THR A 359 1.88 -5.70 -7.81
N PHE A 360 2.73 -6.59 -8.28
CA PHE A 360 4.07 -6.80 -7.73
C PHE A 360 5.06 -7.20 -8.83
N TRP A 361 6.34 -6.98 -8.55
CA TRP A 361 7.43 -7.56 -9.34
C TRP A 361 7.99 -8.76 -8.60
N ILE A 362 8.46 -9.77 -9.33
CA ILE A 362 9.05 -10.97 -8.74
C ILE A 362 10.33 -11.34 -9.47
N THR A 363 11.33 -11.85 -8.74
CA THR A 363 12.57 -12.32 -9.34
C THR A 363 12.29 -13.45 -10.32
N PRO A 364 12.94 -13.48 -11.50
CA PRO A 364 12.63 -14.42 -12.57
C PRO A 364 12.91 -15.88 -12.18
N HIS A 365 13.73 -16.13 -11.18
CA HIS A 365 14.02 -17.44 -10.60
C HIS A 365 14.34 -17.31 -9.11
N GLU A 366 14.69 -18.44 -8.48
CA GLU A 366 15.15 -18.53 -7.10
C GLU A 366 16.48 -17.79 -6.92
N ILE A 367 16.70 -17.18 -5.75
CA ILE A 367 17.95 -16.47 -5.45
C ILE A 367 19.13 -17.43 -5.49
N THR A 368 20.22 -17.04 -6.15
CA THR A 368 21.39 -17.89 -6.34
C THR A 368 22.38 -17.84 -5.16
N ASN A 369 23.27 -18.81 -5.07
CA ASN A 369 24.37 -18.81 -4.10
C ASN A 369 25.20 -17.52 -4.18
N GLU A 370 25.52 -17.04 -5.38
CA GLU A 370 26.32 -15.82 -5.57
C GLU A 370 25.59 -14.56 -5.11
N GLN A 371 24.28 -14.45 -5.42
CA GLN A 371 23.44 -13.35 -4.96
C GLN A 371 23.36 -13.32 -3.43
N TYR A 372 23.17 -14.47 -2.78
CA TYR A 372 23.11 -14.55 -1.33
C TYR A 372 24.47 -14.24 -0.66
N VAL A 373 25.58 -14.67 -1.26
CA VAL A 373 26.93 -14.33 -0.81
C VAL A 373 27.20 -12.82 -0.88
N LEU A 374 26.70 -12.15 -1.92
CA LEU A 374 26.78 -10.69 -2.01
C LEU A 374 26.09 -10.03 -0.82
N PHE A 375 24.88 -10.48 -0.47
CA PHE A 375 24.15 -10.02 0.71
C PHE A 375 24.98 -10.20 1.99
N LEU A 376 25.44 -11.43 2.29
CA LEU A 376 26.19 -11.71 3.52
C LEU A 376 27.46 -10.85 3.66
N ASN A 377 28.14 -10.59 2.55
CA ASN A 377 29.33 -9.74 2.53
C ASN A 377 28.97 -8.24 2.68
N LYS A 378 27.84 -7.79 2.14
CA LYS A 378 27.38 -6.39 2.21
C LYS A 378 26.81 -6.02 3.58
N THR A 379 26.22 -6.98 4.27
CA THR A 379 25.67 -6.82 5.62
C THR A 379 26.66 -7.14 6.73
N GLU A 380 27.94 -7.33 6.36
CA GLU A 380 29.06 -7.57 7.29
C GLU A 380 28.81 -8.73 8.27
N ILE A 381 28.12 -9.76 7.80
CA ILE A 381 27.89 -11.00 8.54
C ILE A 381 29.22 -11.77 8.55
N ASN A 382 30.18 -11.38 9.39
CA ASN A 382 31.57 -11.85 9.34
C ASN A 382 31.73 -13.28 9.86
N GLY A 383 31.36 -14.27 9.04
CA GLY A 383 31.42 -15.70 9.36
C GLY A 383 30.34 -16.18 10.33
N GLN A 384 29.39 -15.31 10.68
CA GLN A 384 28.29 -15.64 11.58
C GLN A 384 27.13 -16.28 10.81
N LEU A 385 26.49 -17.29 11.39
CA LEU A 385 25.24 -17.87 10.84
C LEU A 385 24.00 -17.14 11.38
N ILE A 386 24.20 -16.12 12.20
CA ILE A 386 23.17 -15.36 12.92
C ILE A 386 23.37 -13.88 12.59
N SER A 387 22.29 -13.15 12.30
CA SER A 387 22.34 -11.71 12.07
C SER A 387 22.55 -10.92 13.37
N GLY A 388 22.90 -9.63 13.25
CA GLY A 388 23.03 -8.74 14.41
C GLY A 388 21.74 -8.61 15.25
N ASN A 389 20.61 -9.02 14.70
CA ASN A 389 19.30 -9.03 15.36
C ASN A 389 18.96 -10.36 16.04
N GLY A 390 19.85 -11.36 15.97
CA GLY A 390 19.69 -12.66 16.61
C GLY A 390 19.07 -13.75 15.74
N HIS A 391 18.73 -13.49 14.47
CA HIS A 391 18.12 -14.49 13.61
C HIS A 391 19.15 -15.41 12.97
N LYS A 392 18.94 -16.72 13.07
CA LYS A 392 19.73 -17.71 12.33
C LYS A 392 19.40 -17.58 10.84
N LEU A 393 20.36 -17.17 10.02
CA LEU A 393 20.22 -17.00 8.57
C LEU A 393 20.42 -18.31 7.80
N LEU A 394 21.34 -19.14 8.29
CA LEU A 394 21.75 -20.38 7.65
C LEU A 394 21.63 -21.55 8.62
N ASN A 395 21.02 -22.65 8.16
CA ASN A 395 20.98 -23.91 8.90
C ASN A 395 22.22 -24.79 8.62
N GLY A 396 23.11 -24.30 7.76
CA GLY A 396 24.39 -24.90 7.38
C GLY A 396 24.95 -24.17 6.16
N ALA A 397 26.27 -24.21 5.99
CA ALA A 397 26.98 -23.53 4.91
C ALA A 397 27.62 -24.59 4.00
N LYS A 398 26.83 -25.16 3.08
CA LYS A 398 27.27 -26.30 2.23
C LYS A 398 27.73 -25.84 0.85
N GLU A 399 26.94 -24.99 0.19
CA GLU A 399 27.24 -24.44 -1.14
C GLU A 399 27.79 -23.01 -1.10
N ILE A 400 27.76 -22.40 0.09
CA ILE A 400 28.42 -21.14 0.43
C ILE A 400 29.25 -21.40 1.69
N SER A 401 30.38 -20.72 1.84
CA SER A 401 31.27 -20.87 3.01
C SER A 401 32.00 -19.57 3.33
N PHE A 402 32.36 -19.38 4.60
CA PHE A 402 33.19 -18.24 5.00
C PHE A 402 34.67 -18.59 4.84
N ASN A 403 35.40 -17.73 4.14
CA ASN A 403 36.84 -17.88 3.94
C ASN A 403 37.58 -16.97 4.93
N ASP A 404 38.11 -17.58 6.00
CA ASP A 404 38.84 -16.91 7.09
C ASP A 404 40.07 -16.13 6.63
N VAL A 405 40.70 -16.52 5.51
CA VAL A 405 41.89 -15.83 4.98
C VAL A 405 41.49 -14.51 4.32
N SER A 406 40.41 -14.52 3.55
CA SER A 406 39.90 -13.33 2.86
C SER A 406 38.96 -12.48 3.71
N GLY A 407 38.42 -13.03 4.80
CA GLY A 407 37.38 -12.42 5.63
C GLY A 407 36.04 -12.25 4.91
N LYS A 408 35.73 -13.12 3.93
CA LYS A 408 34.54 -13.01 3.08
C LYS A 408 33.81 -14.33 2.91
N TRP A 409 32.51 -14.26 2.72
CA TRP A 409 31.72 -15.37 2.18
C TRP A 409 32.05 -15.58 0.72
N ILE A 410 32.12 -16.85 0.32
CA ILE A 410 32.33 -17.30 -1.05
C ILE A 410 31.33 -18.41 -1.39
N SER A 411 30.88 -18.44 -2.63
CA SER A 411 30.18 -19.58 -3.21
C SER A 411 31.17 -20.71 -3.53
N MET A 412 30.69 -21.95 -3.49
CA MET A 412 31.45 -23.09 -3.98
C MET A 412 31.66 -22.96 -5.49
N THR A 413 32.90 -23.19 -5.95
CA THR A 413 33.23 -23.10 -7.38
C THR A 413 32.35 -24.03 -8.22
N GLY A 414 31.70 -23.47 -9.24
CA GLY A 414 30.78 -24.17 -10.13
C GLY A 414 29.35 -24.30 -9.59
N ARG A 415 29.03 -23.63 -8.47
CA ARG A 415 27.69 -23.58 -7.85
C ARG A 415 27.13 -22.16 -7.73
N GLU A 416 27.78 -21.18 -8.35
CA GLU A 416 27.45 -19.74 -8.25
C GLU A 416 26.00 -19.45 -8.65
N HIS A 417 25.55 -20.04 -9.76
CA HIS A 417 24.22 -19.85 -10.33
C HIS A 417 23.22 -20.97 -9.95
N TYR A 418 23.51 -21.75 -8.90
CA TYR A 418 22.54 -22.68 -8.34
C TYR A 418 21.69 -21.95 -7.30
N PRO A 419 20.42 -22.36 -7.08
CA PRO A 419 19.59 -21.78 -6.04
C PRO A 419 20.28 -21.93 -4.68
N VAL A 420 20.29 -20.85 -3.90
CA VAL A 420 20.80 -20.92 -2.54
C VAL A 420 19.91 -21.85 -1.71
N THR A 421 20.52 -22.76 -0.98
CA THR A 421 19.84 -23.72 -0.10
C THR A 421 20.44 -23.69 1.30
N ASN A 422 19.81 -24.36 2.25
CA ASN A 422 20.13 -24.29 3.67
C ASN A 422 19.94 -22.90 4.29
N VAL A 423 19.13 -22.06 3.63
CA VAL A 423 18.68 -20.76 4.14
C VAL A 423 17.42 -20.98 4.97
N THR A 424 17.41 -20.42 6.17
CA THR A 424 16.22 -20.41 7.04
C THR A 424 15.17 -19.45 6.47
N TRP A 425 13.93 -19.53 6.96
CA TRP A 425 12.93 -18.54 6.59
C TRP A 425 13.38 -17.11 6.94
N TYR A 426 14.02 -16.93 8.10
CA TYR A 426 14.58 -15.65 8.52
C TYR A 426 15.69 -15.16 7.59
N GLY A 427 16.59 -16.05 7.17
CA GLY A 427 17.66 -15.73 6.23
C GLY A 427 17.14 -15.31 4.86
N ALA A 428 16.04 -15.93 4.41
CA ALA A 428 15.37 -15.60 3.17
C ALA A 428 14.65 -14.24 3.28
N ALA A 429 13.91 -14.02 4.38
CA ALA A 429 13.21 -12.76 4.64
C ALA A 429 14.16 -11.57 4.85
N GLU A 430 15.30 -11.76 5.53
CA GLU A 430 16.30 -10.71 5.68
C GLU A 430 16.94 -10.33 4.35
N PHE A 431 17.25 -11.31 3.50
CA PHE A 431 17.73 -11.02 2.14
C PHE A 431 16.69 -10.23 1.35
N ALA A 432 15.42 -10.68 1.35
CA ALA A 432 14.36 -10.04 0.61
C ALA A 432 14.17 -8.58 1.03
N ARG A 433 14.16 -8.32 2.35
CA ARG A 433 14.04 -6.96 2.92
C ARG A 433 15.28 -6.11 2.67
N TRP A 434 16.48 -6.69 2.73
CA TRP A 434 17.72 -6.00 2.37
C TRP A 434 17.67 -5.49 0.93
N LEU A 435 17.08 -6.26 0.02
CA LEU A 435 16.91 -5.87 -1.38
C LEU A 435 15.77 -4.85 -1.60
N GLY A 436 14.98 -4.55 -0.55
CA GLY A 436 13.82 -3.65 -0.61
C GLY A 436 12.50 -4.33 -0.97
N GLY A 437 12.47 -5.66 -0.98
CA GLY A 437 11.29 -6.50 -1.23
C GLY A 437 10.83 -7.27 0.02
N ASP A 438 10.10 -8.35 -0.21
CA ASP A 438 9.72 -9.34 0.80
C ASP A 438 9.67 -10.74 0.18
N LEU A 439 9.45 -11.78 0.99
CA LEU A 439 9.09 -13.09 0.47
C LEU A 439 7.69 -13.04 -0.16
N PRO A 440 7.41 -13.81 -1.23
CA PRO A 440 6.08 -13.89 -1.78
C PRO A 440 5.10 -14.40 -0.72
N THR A 441 3.91 -13.84 -0.68
CA THR A 441 2.79 -14.56 -0.08
C THR A 441 2.49 -15.82 -0.88
N GLU A 442 1.84 -16.79 -0.25
CA GLU A 442 1.45 -18.04 -0.89
C GLU A 442 0.56 -17.79 -2.13
N GLY A 443 -0.34 -16.80 -2.03
CA GLY A 443 -1.19 -16.36 -3.13
C GLY A 443 -0.43 -15.69 -4.27
N GLU A 444 0.54 -14.81 -3.96
CA GLU A 444 1.43 -14.21 -4.97
C GLU A 444 2.26 -15.29 -5.68
N TRP A 445 2.82 -16.24 -4.94
CA TRP A 445 3.61 -17.34 -5.49
C TRP A 445 2.77 -18.23 -6.42
N GLU A 446 1.59 -18.67 -5.98
CA GLU A 446 0.74 -19.55 -6.80
C GLU A 446 0.26 -18.82 -8.06
N THR A 447 -0.09 -17.54 -7.96
CA THR A 447 -0.45 -16.70 -9.12
C THR A 447 0.70 -16.63 -10.12
N ALA A 448 1.90 -16.30 -9.63
CA ALA A 448 3.11 -16.22 -10.44
C ALA A 448 3.44 -17.57 -11.09
N CYS A 449 3.26 -18.67 -10.35
CA CYS A 449 3.48 -20.03 -10.83
C CYS A 449 2.51 -20.38 -11.96
N ARG A 450 1.20 -20.22 -11.73
CA ARG A 450 0.13 -20.60 -12.68
C ARG A 450 0.28 -19.90 -14.02
N ALA A 451 0.68 -18.63 -14.02
CA ALA A 451 0.82 -17.81 -15.23
C ALA A 451 -0.38 -17.95 -16.19
N GLU A 452 -1.57 -17.75 -15.63
CA GLU A 452 -2.89 -17.85 -16.30
C GLU A 452 -3.33 -19.28 -16.65
N SER A 453 -2.53 -20.30 -16.37
CA SER A 453 -2.91 -21.70 -16.56
C SER A 453 -4.03 -22.11 -15.60
N LYS A 454 -5.05 -22.77 -16.16
CA LYS A 454 -6.11 -23.47 -15.41
C LYS A 454 -5.75 -24.92 -15.10
N GLY A 455 -4.59 -25.39 -15.56
CA GLY A 455 -4.09 -26.75 -15.35
C GLY A 455 -3.49 -26.96 -13.97
N LEU A 456 -3.00 -28.19 -13.75
CA LEU A 456 -2.22 -28.56 -12.57
C LEU A 456 -0.82 -27.92 -12.56
N PHE A 457 -0.33 -27.57 -13.74
CA PHE A 457 0.96 -26.94 -13.98
C PHE A 457 0.76 -25.69 -14.84
N SER A 458 1.80 -24.86 -14.92
CA SER A 458 1.85 -23.69 -15.80
C SER A 458 2.00 -24.02 -17.30
N PHE A 459 2.21 -25.30 -17.61
CA PHE A 459 2.37 -25.85 -18.94
C PHE A 459 1.41 -27.04 -19.15
N ASP A 460 1.26 -27.45 -20.41
CA ASP A 460 0.49 -28.65 -20.76
C ASP A 460 1.28 -29.92 -20.39
N ASN A 461 0.83 -30.63 -19.37
CA ASN A 461 1.46 -31.84 -18.86
C ASN A 461 0.97 -33.14 -19.53
N SER A 462 0.16 -33.06 -20.60
CA SER A 462 -0.26 -34.23 -21.38
C SER A 462 0.88 -34.83 -22.22
N ASN A 463 1.94 -34.06 -22.47
CA ASN A 463 3.14 -34.48 -23.16
C ASN A 463 4.30 -34.67 -22.15
N SER A 464 4.86 -35.87 -22.08
CA SER A 464 6.00 -36.18 -21.19
C SER A 464 7.25 -35.36 -21.48
N ASP A 465 7.43 -34.85 -22.70
CA ASP A 465 8.56 -33.98 -23.04
C ASP A 465 8.44 -32.61 -22.37
N ASN A 466 7.22 -32.11 -22.17
CA ASN A 466 7.00 -30.87 -21.42
C ASN A 466 7.37 -31.04 -19.95
N ILE A 467 7.20 -32.22 -19.36
CA ILE A 467 7.63 -32.45 -17.96
C ILE A 467 9.14 -32.27 -17.83
N ARG A 468 9.92 -32.81 -18.79
CA ARG A 468 11.40 -32.67 -18.80
C ARG A 468 11.86 -31.23 -18.99
N ASP A 469 11.10 -30.47 -19.77
CA ASP A 469 11.42 -29.11 -20.15
C ASP A 469 11.11 -28.09 -19.05
N TYR A 470 10.19 -28.39 -18.13
CA TYR A 470 9.68 -27.42 -17.15
C TYR A 470 9.86 -27.84 -15.68
N VAL A 471 10.08 -29.13 -15.38
CA VAL A 471 10.10 -29.62 -14.00
C VAL A 471 11.41 -30.30 -13.63
N ASN A 472 12.06 -29.85 -12.55
CA ASN A 472 13.18 -30.59 -11.92
C ASN A 472 12.71 -31.33 -10.65
N CYS A 473 12.34 -32.60 -10.79
CA CYS A 473 11.79 -33.45 -9.72
C CYS A 473 12.42 -34.86 -9.75
N LYS A 474 12.07 -35.71 -8.78
CA LYS A 474 12.62 -37.07 -8.64
C LYS A 474 12.41 -37.95 -9.88
N GLU A 475 11.28 -37.80 -10.57
CA GLU A 475 10.94 -38.56 -11.78
C GLU A 475 11.68 -38.06 -13.03
N ARG A 476 12.25 -36.85 -13.01
CA ARG A 476 13.03 -36.32 -14.13
C ARG A 476 14.23 -37.21 -14.44
N ASP A 477 14.89 -37.75 -13.42
CA ASP A 477 16.05 -38.63 -13.60
C ASP A 477 15.67 -39.99 -14.20
N ALA A 478 14.46 -40.48 -13.95
CA ALA A 478 13.95 -41.67 -14.65
C ALA A 478 13.66 -41.39 -16.13
N LEU A 479 13.42 -40.12 -16.47
CA LEU A 479 13.11 -39.64 -17.81
C LEU A 479 14.37 -39.24 -18.61
N ILE A 480 15.49 -38.94 -17.95
CA ILE A 480 16.76 -38.51 -18.55
C ILE A 480 17.87 -39.45 -18.06
N ASN A 481 18.18 -40.48 -18.87
CA ASN A 481 19.26 -41.42 -18.55
C ASN A 481 20.58 -40.68 -18.24
N ASN A 482 21.15 -40.91 -17.03
CA ASN A 482 22.47 -40.45 -16.55
C ASN A 482 22.61 -39.07 -15.88
N THR A 483 21.55 -38.37 -15.48
CA THR A 483 21.71 -37.22 -14.54
C THR A 483 21.74 -37.71 -13.09
N LYS A 484 22.65 -37.14 -12.28
CA LYS A 484 22.63 -37.35 -10.83
C LYS A 484 21.53 -36.46 -10.24
N PRO A 485 20.72 -36.96 -9.29
CA PRO A 485 19.71 -36.14 -8.62
C PRO A 485 20.35 -34.97 -7.89
N GLY A 486 19.74 -33.79 -8.02
CA GLY A 486 20.19 -32.58 -7.36
C GLY A 486 19.54 -31.31 -7.91
N THR A 487 19.90 -30.19 -7.31
CA THR A 487 19.59 -28.86 -7.85
C THR A 487 20.24 -28.68 -9.22
N MET A 488 19.61 -27.85 -10.05
CA MET A 488 20.16 -27.39 -11.32
C MET A 488 20.49 -25.91 -11.22
N PRO A 489 21.38 -25.37 -12.08
CA PRO A 489 21.50 -23.93 -12.22
C PRO A 489 20.13 -23.32 -12.53
N VAL A 490 19.83 -22.17 -11.95
CA VAL A 490 18.59 -21.44 -12.23
C VAL A 490 18.47 -21.15 -13.73
N LYS A 491 17.25 -21.12 -14.25
CA LYS A 491 16.93 -20.90 -15.68
C LYS A 491 17.44 -22.01 -16.61
N SER A 492 17.73 -23.20 -16.08
CA SER A 492 18.10 -24.35 -16.91
C SER A 492 16.91 -24.97 -17.65
N LEU A 493 15.69 -24.70 -17.18
CA LEU A 493 14.43 -25.19 -17.75
C LEU A 493 13.65 -24.05 -18.42
N LYS A 494 12.55 -24.37 -19.10
CA LYS A 494 11.69 -23.38 -19.75
C LYS A 494 10.92 -22.57 -18.71
N SER A 495 10.79 -21.27 -18.96
CA SER A 495 9.93 -20.40 -18.17
C SER A 495 8.45 -20.60 -18.48
N ASN A 496 7.60 -20.27 -17.51
CA ASN A 496 6.16 -20.16 -17.72
C ASN A 496 5.81 -18.93 -18.59
N LYS A 497 4.51 -18.71 -18.84
CA LYS A 497 4.02 -17.62 -19.71
C LYS A 497 4.45 -16.21 -19.26
N TYR A 498 4.74 -16.02 -17.98
CA TYR A 498 5.22 -14.74 -17.43
C TYR A 498 6.73 -14.57 -17.50
N GLY A 499 7.48 -15.58 -17.95
CA GLY A 499 8.94 -15.53 -17.98
C GLY A 499 9.58 -15.95 -16.65
N LEU A 500 8.84 -16.61 -15.76
CA LEU A 500 9.36 -17.16 -14.51
C LEU A 500 9.87 -18.58 -14.71
N TYR A 501 11.09 -18.83 -14.28
CA TYR A 501 11.78 -20.10 -14.37
C TYR A 501 11.63 -20.91 -13.08
N ASP A 502 11.77 -22.22 -13.23
CA ASP A 502 11.91 -23.18 -12.13
C ASP A 502 10.74 -23.14 -11.11
N MET A 503 9.56 -22.66 -11.53
CA MET A 503 8.34 -22.63 -10.70
C MET A 503 7.80 -24.04 -10.35
N HIS A 504 8.39 -25.10 -10.91
CA HIS A 504 7.97 -26.48 -10.72
C HIS A 504 9.21 -27.34 -10.42
N GLY A 505 9.46 -27.63 -9.15
CA GLY A 505 10.63 -28.39 -8.70
C GLY A 505 11.87 -27.51 -8.51
N ASN A 506 13.05 -28.11 -8.72
CA ASN A 506 14.37 -27.57 -8.39
C ASN A 506 14.55 -27.39 -6.87
N VAL A 507 14.03 -26.34 -6.27
CA VAL A 507 13.96 -26.19 -4.81
C VAL A 507 12.56 -25.76 -4.40
N SER A 508 12.10 -26.22 -3.23
CA SER A 508 10.91 -25.64 -2.63
C SER A 508 11.22 -24.23 -2.16
N GLU A 509 10.25 -23.33 -2.22
CA GLU A 509 10.49 -21.91 -1.98
C GLU A 509 9.72 -21.38 -0.79
N TRP A 510 10.42 -20.69 0.13
CA TRP A 510 9.81 -20.01 1.27
C TRP A 510 8.81 -18.95 0.84
N CYS A 511 7.63 -18.97 1.47
CA CYS A 511 6.61 -17.92 1.40
C CYS A 511 6.49 -17.19 2.74
N LEU A 512 5.90 -16.00 2.70
CA LEU A 512 5.71 -15.14 3.86
C LEU A 512 4.73 -15.72 4.90
N ASP A 513 3.75 -16.50 4.44
CA ASP A 513 2.59 -16.96 5.20
C ASP A 513 2.95 -17.88 6.37
N ALA A 514 2.36 -17.56 7.53
CA ALA A 514 2.37 -18.38 8.73
C ALA A 514 1.17 -19.32 8.74
N VAL A 515 1.42 -20.60 8.98
CA VAL A 515 0.40 -21.65 8.87
C VAL A 515 0.45 -22.64 10.03
N GLU A 516 -0.69 -23.22 10.34
CA GLU A 516 -0.73 -24.44 11.15
C GLU A 516 -0.37 -25.65 10.27
N ARG A 517 0.20 -26.69 10.90
CA ARG A 517 0.54 -27.94 10.22
C ARG A 517 -0.54 -28.99 10.49
N THR A 518 -1.02 -29.64 9.44
CA THR A 518 -2.01 -30.73 9.54
C THR A 518 -1.41 -31.98 10.16
N ALA A 519 -2.26 -32.92 10.58
CA ALA A 519 -1.83 -34.22 11.09
C ALA A 519 -1.04 -35.05 10.06
N GLU A 520 -1.29 -34.83 8.77
CA GLU A 520 -0.57 -35.43 7.63
C GLU A 520 0.76 -34.71 7.33
N GLY A 521 1.08 -33.65 8.07
CA GLY A 521 2.36 -32.97 7.99
C GLY A 521 2.46 -31.90 6.90
N SER A 522 1.35 -31.53 6.24
CA SER A 522 1.27 -30.46 5.23
C SER A 522 0.75 -29.15 5.85
N SER A 523 0.77 -28.04 5.10
CA SER A 523 0.14 -26.79 5.56
C SER A 523 -1.38 -26.96 5.63
N ALA A 524 -1.98 -26.43 6.70
CA ALA A 524 -3.42 -26.45 6.88
C ALA A 524 -4.13 -25.54 5.85
N SER A 525 -5.38 -25.88 5.52
CA SER A 525 -6.19 -25.24 4.47
C SER A 525 -6.20 -23.70 4.57
N TYR A 526 -6.43 -22.99 3.46
CA TYR A 526 -6.45 -21.52 3.38
C TYR A 526 -7.30 -20.86 4.48
N ASN A 527 -8.41 -21.48 4.88
CA ASN A 527 -9.27 -21.01 5.97
C ASN A 527 -8.66 -21.07 7.39
N THR A 528 -7.45 -21.62 7.54
CA THR A 528 -6.71 -21.76 8.81
C THR A 528 -5.38 -20.99 8.83
N GLN A 529 -5.09 -20.24 7.77
CA GLN A 529 -3.93 -19.33 7.73
C GLN A 529 -4.12 -18.21 8.77
N LYS A 530 -3.07 -17.88 9.52
CA LYS A 530 -3.08 -16.75 10.46
C LYS A 530 -2.56 -15.50 9.75
N ASN A 531 -3.16 -14.35 10.04
CA ASN A 531 -2.72 -13.07 9.48
C ASN A 531 -1.23 -12.86 9.74
N ILE A 532 -0.51 -12.54 8.66
CA ILE A 532 0.93 -12.35 8.60
C ILE A 532 1.34 -11.21 9.53
N ILE A 533 1.80 -11.54 10.74
CA ILE A 533 2.95 -10.94 11.44
C ILE A 533 3.43 -11.99 12.44
N LEU A 534 4.59 -12.60 12.20
CA LEU A 534 5.29 -13.34 13.26
C LEU A 534 6.39 -12.46 13.82
N GLU A 535 6.48 -12.49 15.15
CA GLU A 535 7.58 -11.89 15.89
C GLU A 535 8.91 -12.43 15.34
N PRO A 536 9.97 -11.61 15.27
CA PRO A 536 11.23 -11.99 14.63
C PRO A 536 11.90 -13.27 15.18
N ASN A 537 11.41 -13.80 16.31
CA ASN A 537 12.00 -14.93 17.02
C ASN A 537 11.01 -16.09 17.27
N ASP A 538 9.88 -16.17 16.57
CA ASP A 538 9.00 -17.33 16.69
C ASP A 538 9.53 -18.52 15.88
N GLU A 539 10.30 -19.39 16.53
CA GLU A 539 10.84 -20.61 15.91
C GLU A 539 9.81 -21.74 15.82
N THR A 540 8.60 -21.56 16.35
CA THR A 540 7.61 -22.62 16.56
C THR A 540 6.47 -22.63 15.56
N THR A 541 6.30 -21.54 14.81
CA THR A 541 5.24 -21.43 13.80
C THR A 541 5.74 -21.89 12.45
N TYR A 542 4.97 -22.71 11.74
CA TYR A 542 5.33 -23.18 10.40
C TYR A 542 5.10 -22.10 9.35
N HIS A 543 5.97 -22.06 8.34
CA HIS A 543 5.83 -21.22 7.17
C HIS A 543 5.62 -22.05 5.91
N THR A 544 4.79 -21.53 5.02
CA THR A 544 4.51 -22.18 3.74
C THR A 544 5.78 -22.28 2.89
N ILE A 545 5.94 -23.42 2.22
CA ILE A 545 6.84 -23.62 1.09
C ILE A 545 6.06 -24.10 -0.13
N ARG A 546 6.48 -23.67 -1.33
CA ARG A 546 5.79 -23.95 -2.60
C ARG A 546 6.74 -24.51 -3.66
N GLY A 547 6.18 -25.07 -4.73
CA GLY A 547 6.92 -25.49 -5.94
C GLY A 547 7.44 -26.93 -5.97
N GLY A 548 7.66 -27.55 -4.80
CA GLY A 548 8.33 -28.84 -4.71
C GLY A 548 9.82 -28.72 -5.06
N SER A 549 10.58 -29.81 -4.97
CA SER A 549 12.03 -29.79 -5.20
C SER A 549 12.51 -30.93 -6.09
N TRP A 550 13.82 -30.97 -6.37
CA TRP A 550 14.46 -32.12 -7.02
C TRP A 550 14.26 -33.45 -6.27
N LYS A 551 13.87 -33.42 -4.98
CA LYS A 551 13.53 -34.62 -4.19
C LYS A 551 12.05 -34.99 -4.24
N SER A 552 11.21 -34.03 -4.60
CA SER A 552 9.75 -34.18 -4.64
C SER A 552 9.31 -35.06 -5.80
N PHE A 553 8.17 -35.72 -5.62
CA PHE A 553 7.47 -36.37 -6.72
C PHE A 553 6.80 -35.32 -7.61
N LEU A 554 6.54 -35.65 -8.87
CA LEU A 554 5.93 -34.72 -9.84
C LEU A 554 4.59 -34.14 -9.35
N GLU A 555 3.80 -34.92 -8.61
CA GLU A 555 2.51 -34.47 -8.05
C GLU A 555 2.66 -33.37 -6.98
N GLU A 556 3.84 -33.26 -6.38
CA GLU A 556 4.20 -32.23 -5.40
C GLU A 556 4.80 -30.99 -6.07
N CYS A 557 5.03 -31.02 -7.39
CA CYS A 557 5.48 -29.88 -8.18
C CYS A 557 4.33 -29.12 -8.86
N ARG A 558 3.07 -29.42 -8.52
CA ARG A 558 1.89 -28.74 -9.09
C ARG A 558 1.79 -27.29 -8.60
N SER A 559 1.15 -26.43 -9.39
CA SER A 559 0.97 -25.01 -9.05
C SER A 559 0.29 -24.80 -7.70
N ALA A 560 -0.67 -25.65 -7.34
CA ALA A 560 -1.44 -25.59 -6.09
C ALA A 560 -0.84 -26.38 -4.92
N PHE A 561 0.18 -27.22 -5.17
CA PHE A 561 0.76 -28.02 -4.10
C PHE A 561 1.41 -27.11 -3.06
N ARG A 562 1.18 -27.45 -1.79
CA ARG A 562 1.60 -26.66 -0.65
C ARG A 562 2.05 -27.52 0.50
N ASN A 563 3.14 -27.10 1.12
CA ASN A 563 3.70 -27.72 2.30
C ASN A 563 4.18 -26.64 3.28
N CYS A 564 4.67 -27.00 4.45
CA CYS A 564 5.22 -26.04 5.40
C CYS A 564 6.34 -26.62 6.25
N LEU A 565 7.25 -25.75 6.67
CA LEU A 565 8.39 -26.09 7.52
C LEU A 565 8.54 -25.05 8.64
N LEU A 566 9.16 -25.45 9.76
CA LEU A 566 9.56 -24.48 10.78
C LEU A 566 10.62 -23.53 10.22
N PRO A 567 10.64 -22.26 10.65
CA PRO A 567 11.51 -21.24 10.08
C PRO A 567 12.99 -21.56 10.32
N ILE A 568 13.27 -22.31 11.39
CA ILE A 568 14.56 -22.94 11.67
C ILE A 568 14.33 -24.44 11.84
N ALA A 569 14.69 -25.22 10.82
CA ALA A 569 14.50 -26.67 10.84
C ALA A 569 15.77 -27.40 11.30
N GLU A 570 16.20 -27.25 12.56
CA GLU A 570 17.51 -27.79 13.02
C GLU A 570 17.70 -29.30 12.80
N ALA A 571 16.60 -30.07 12.80
CA ALA A 571 16.61 -31.51 12.58
C ALA A 571 16.47 -31.93 11.10
N THR A 572 16.24 -30.99 10.17
CA THR A 572 16.01 -31.26 8.74
C THR A 572 17.02 -30.51 7.89
N LEU A 573 17.70 -31.24 6.99
CA LEU A 573 18.55 -30.61 5.98
C LEU A 573 17.65 -29.81 5.02
N LEU A 574 17.90 -28.51 4.91
CA LEU A 574 17.18 -27.59 4.02
C LEU A 574 17.91 -27.50 2.66
N ASP A 575 18.53 -28.59 2.20
CA ASP A 575 19.35 -28.65 0.97
C ASP A 575 18.52 -28.77 -0.32
N ASP A 576 17.20 -28.64 -0.21
CA ASP A 576 16.25 -28.55 -1.30
C ASP A 576 15.19 -27.45 -1.06
N VAL A 577 15.49 -26.50 -0.18
CA VAL A 577 14.64 -25.32 0.12
C VAL A 577 15.44 -24.04 -0.12
N GLY A 578 14.92 -23.20 -1.01
CA GLY A 578 15.42 -21.86 -1.34
C GLY A 578 14.30 -20.83 -1.24
N PHE A 579 14.39 -19.76 -2.02
CA PHE A 579 13.36 -18.71 -2.06
C PHE A 579 13.53 -17.80 -3.28
N ARG A 580 12.49 -17.03 -3.58
CA ARG A 580 12.51 -15.90 -4.51
C ARG A 580 11.97 -14.65 -3.83
N VAL A 581 12.14 -13.47 -4.45
CA VAL A 581 11.79 -12.18 -3.83
C VAL A 581 10.70 -11.50 -4.63
N VAL A 582 9.72 -10.91 -3.92
CA VAL A 582 8.71 -10.02 -4.49
C VAL A 582 8.93 -8.58 -4.06
N PHE A 583 8.50 -7.67 -4.92
CA PHE A 583 8.46 -6.24 -4.69
C PHE A 583 7.04 -5.78 -4.94
N PRO A 584 6.17 -5.83 -3.92
CA PRO A 584 4.83 -5.30 -4.02
C PRO A 584 4.90 -3.83 -4.42
N ILE A 585 3.98 -3.35 -5.28
CA ILE A 585 3.98 -1.96 -5.73
C ILE A 585 3.95 -0.96 -4.56
N LYS A 586 3.34 -1.34 -3.43
CA LYS A 586 3.35 -0.59 -2.16
C LYS A 586 4.75 -0.36 -1.57
N ASN A 587 5.73 -1.21 -1.89
CA ASN A 587 7.08 -1.18 -1.35
C ASN A 587 8.09 -0.50 -2.31
N ILE A 588 7.66 -0.10 -3.51
CA ILE A 588 8.56 0.39 -4.58
C ILE A 588 9.37 1.64 -4.18
N LEU A 589 8.83 2.47 -3.28
CA LEU A 589 9.53 3.66 -2.79
C LEU A 589 10.74 3.30 -1.90
N TYR A 590 10.73 2.12 -1.29
CA TYR A 590 11.79 1.61 -0.42
C TYR A 590 12.83 0.78 -1.16
N VAL A 591 12.61 0.53 -2.46
CA VAL A 591 13.55 -0.19 -3.30
C VAL A 591 14.80 0.64 -3.56
N ASN A 592 15.96 0.04 -3.32
CA ASN A 592 17.23 0.53 -3.81
C ASN A 592 17.53 -0.12 -5.18
N VAL A 593 17.21 0.60 -6.25
CA VAL A 593 17.38 0.12 -7.63
C VAL A 593 18.81 -0.30 -7.97
N LYS A 594 19.81 0.34 -7.37
CA LYS A 594 21.22 0.00 -7.60
C LYS A 594 21.59 -1.35 -7.01
N ASP A 595 20.99 -1.71 -5.87
CA ASP A 595 21.20 -3.03 -5.26
C ASP A 595 20.51 -4.11 -6.10
N ILE A 596 19.32 -3.84 -6.64
CA ILE A 596 18.64 -4.76 -7.58
C ILE A 596 19.47 -4.94 -8.86
N GLU A 597 19.90 -3.87 -9.50
CA GLU A 597 20.78 -3.93 -10.68
C GLU A 597 22.03 -4.76 -10.39
N THR A 598 22.66 -4.54 -9.23
CA THR A 598 23.87 -5.27 -8.83
C THR A 598 23.58 -6.75 -8.61
N VAL A 599 22.51 -7.10 -7.89
CA VAL A 599 22.15 -8.49 -7.58
C VAL A 599 21.71 -9.24 -8.84
N MET A 600 20.85 -8.63 -9.66
CA MET A 600 20.30 -9.27 -10.86
C MET A 600 21.31 -9.30 -12.03
N SER A 601 22.36 -8.47 -12.01
CA SER A 601 23.42 -8.51 -13.03
C SER A 601 24.46 -9.61 -12.81
N LEU A 602 24.51 -10.25 -11.64
CA LEU A 602 25.39 -11.41 -11.39
C LEU A 602 24.99 -12.65 -12.22
N GLU A 603 23.85 -12.60 -12.90
CA GLU A 603 23.36 -13.66 -13.79
C GLU A 603 23.78 -13.49 -15.26
N LYS A 604 24.37 -12.33 -15.62
CA LYS A 604 24.86 -12.03 -16.97
C LYS A 604 26.32 -12.40 -17.11
#